data_AF-A0A7Y0X4V2-F1
#
_entry.id   AF-A0A7Y0X4V2-F1
#
_cell.length_a   1.000
_cell.length_b   1.000
_cell.length_c   1.000
_cell.angle_alpha   90.00
_cell.angle_beta   90.00
_cell.angle_gamma   90.00
#
_symmetry.space_group_name_H-M   'P 1'
#
loop_
_entity.id
_entity.type
_entity.pdbx_description
1 polymer ?
#
loop_
_entity_poly.entity_id
_entity_poly.type
_entity_poly.pdbx_seq_one_letter_code
_entity_poly.pdbx_strand_id
1 'polypeptide(L)'
;PIDIIIENDLPTITKFLGFVVCDGNGKFLAKDGGHITVPERAHMFESIPDADKVAQTYDQGFSTMVFEIGTTIITAVVKPS
;
A
#
# COMPACT_ATOMS: atom_id res chain seq x y z
N PRO A 1 16.29 4.58 -2.37
CA PRO A 1 16.33 3.11 -2.19
C PRO A 1 14.96 2.64 -1.71
N ILE A 2 14.19 2.00 -2.59
CA ILE A 2 13.00 1.25 -2.18
C ILE A 2 13.57 0.07 -1.40
N ASP A 3 13.31 -0.01 -0.11
CA ASP A 3 13.55 -1.23 0.66
C ASP A 3 12.55 -2.27 0.18
N ILE A 4 12.87 -2.88 -0.95
CA ILE A 4 12.32 -4.18 -1.30
C ILE A 4 12.86 -5.09 -0.21
N ILE A 5 11.98 -5.70 0.58
CA ILE A 5 12.35 -6.76 1.50
C ILE A 5 12.74 -7.95 0.62
N ILE A 6 13.99 -7.92 0.14
CA ILE A 6 14.68 -9.03 -0.51
C ILE A 6 15.24 -9.82 0.66
N GLU A 7 14.68 -11.01 0.87
CA GLU A 7 15.29 -12.08 1.67
C GLU A 7 15.60 -11.73 3.12
N ASN A 8 14.57 -11.55 3.94
CA ASN A 8 14.60 -11.98 5.34
C ASN A 8 13.16 -12.29 5.71
N ASP A 9 12.81 -13.58 5.61
CA ASP A 9 11.60 -14.21 6.13
C ASP A 9 10.41 -13.25 6.28
N LEU A 10 9.61 -13.10 5.22
CA LEU A 10 8.23 -12.65 5.41
C LEU A 10 7.69 -13.49 6.58
N PRO A 11 7.26 -12.86 7.69
CA PRO A 11 6.95 -13.60 8.90
C PRO A 11 5.93 -14.68 8.56
N THR A 12 6.11 -15.85 9.15
CA THR A 12 5.40 -17.09 8.78
C THR A 12 3.88 -16.94 8.83
N ILE A 13 3.38 -15.89 9.49
CA ILE A 13 1.99 -15.46 9.52
C ILE A 13 1.94 -13.97 9.13
N THR A 14 1.70 -13.69 7.86
CA THR A 14 1.28 -12.37 7.36
C THR A 14 -0.20 -12.45 6.98
N LYS A 15 -1.03 -11.55 7.53
CA LYS A 15 -2.43 -11.43 7.10
C LYS A 15 -2.55 -10.34 6.05
N PHE A 16 -2.94 -10.73 4.84
CA PHE A 16 -3.27 -9.77 3.79
C PHE A 16 -4.50 -8.96 4.18
N LEU A 17 -4.41 -7.62 4.12
CA LEU A 17 -5.51 -6.72 4.47
C LEU A 17 -6.19 -6.11 3.23
N GLY A 18 -5.45 -5.89 2.15
CA GLY A 18 -5.96 -5.23 0.96
C GLY A 18 -4.89 -4.41 0.25
N PHE A 19 -5.35 -3.46 -0.55
CA PHE A 19 -4.53 -2.52 -1.29
C PHE A 19 -4.84 -1.09 -0.85
N VAL A 20 -3.84 -0.23 -0.78
CA VAL A 20 -4.02 1.21 -0.53
C VAL A 20 -3.29 2.00 -1.61
N VAL A 21 -3.67 3.27 -1.78
CA VAL A 21 -3.06 4.16 -2.77
C VAL A 21 -2.11 5.12 -2.06
N CYS A 22 -0.92 5.29 -2.64
CA CYS A 22 0.07 6.27 -2.23
C CYS A 22 0.27 7.34 -3.30
N ASP A 23 0.66 8.55 -2.88
CA ASP A 23 1.18 9.58 -3.79
C ASP A 23 2.62 9.24 -4.24
N GLY A 24 3.17 10.02 -5.18
CA GLY A 24 4.55 9.83 -5.66
C GLY A 24 5.64 10.00 -4.59
N ASN A 25 5.29 10.53 -3.41
CA ASN A 25 6.19 10.66 -2.25
C ASN A 25 6.05 9.49 -1.26
N GLY A 26 5.19 8.51 -1.55
CA GLY A 26 4.91 7.37 -0.68
C GLY A 26 3.98 7.66 0.50
N LYS A 27 3.25 8.78 0.48
CA LYS A 27 2.23 9.08 1.49
C LYS A 27 0.92 8.39 1.15
N PHE A 28 0.30 7.77 2.14
CA PHE A 28 -1.01 7.15 1.98
C PHE A 28 -2.10 8.19 1.73
N LEU A 29 -3.08 7.80 0.92
CA LEU A 29 -4.26 8.60 0.62
C LEU A 29 -5.48 8.10 1.39
N ALA A 30 -6.22 9.02 2.00
CA ALA A 30 -7.52 8.78 2.60
C ALA A 30 -8.62 8.75 1.53
N LYS A 31 -9.85 8.39 1.93
CA LYS A 31 -10.99 8.23 1.02
C LYS A 31 -11.40 9.52 0.31
N ASP A 32 -11.12 10.67 0.93
CA ASP A 32 -11.35 12.00 0.38
C ASP A 32 -10.17 12.51 -0.49
N GLY A 33 -9.13 11.70 -0.68
CA GLY A 33 -7.90 12.07 -1.38
C GLY A 33 -6.93 12.89 -0.52
N GLY A 34 -7.20 13.07 0.78
CA GLY A 34 -6.27 13.71 1.70
C GLY A 34 -5.07 12.82 2.03
N HIS A 35 -3.93 13.42 2.38
CA HIS A 35 -2.76 12.67 2.84
C HIS A 35 -2.89 12.26 4.30
N ILE A 36 -2.42 11.06 4.61
CA ILE A 36 -2.32 10.55 5.98
C ILE A 36 -0.98 9.86 6.19
N THR A 37 -0.59 9.73 7.45
CA THR A 37 0.66 9.07 7.86
C THR A 37 0.43 7.70 8.48
N VAL A 38 -0.84 7.31 8.68
CA VAL A 38 -1.25 6.09 9.39
C VAL A 38 -1.94 5.17 8.37
N PRO A 39 -1.34 4.03 7.99
CA PRO A 39 -1.88 3.12 6.97
C PRO A 39 -3.33 2.67 7.23
N GLU A 40 -3.70 2.44 8.49
CA GLU A 40 -5.03 1.98 8.91
C GLU A 40 -6.13 3.00 8.65
N ARG A 41 -5.76 4.26 8.42
CA ARG A 41 -6.69 5.34 8.06
C ARG A 41 -6.77 5.54 6.54
N ALA A 42 -6.01 4.77 5.75
CA ALA A 42 -5.95 4.90 4.31
C ALA A 42 -7.20 4.35 3.65
N HIS A 43 -7.47 4.82 2.44
CA HIS A 43 -8.50 4.20 1.64
C HIS A 43 -8.02 2.83 1.16
N MET A 44 -8.69 1.79 1.66
CA MET A 44 -8.37 0.40 1.34
C MET A 44 -9.32 -0.17 0.28
N PHE A 45 -8.75 -0.98 -0.60
CA PHE A 45 -9.39 -1.65 -1.73
C PHE A 45 -9.18 -3.16 -1.62
N GLU A 46 -10.16 -3.93 -2.08
CA GLU A 46 -10.08 -5.40 -2.11
C GLU A 46 -9.35 -5.93 -3.36
N SER A 47 -9.21 -5.11 -4.41
CA SER A 47 -8.62 -5.49 -5.69
C SER A 47 -7.54 -4.51 -6.15
N ILE A 48 -6.48 -5.03 -6.79
CA ILE A 48 -5.44 -4.21 -7.44
C ILE A 48 -6.04 -3.32 -8.53
N PRO A 49 -6.90 -3.82 -9.45
CA PRO A 49 -7.43 -2.98 -10.52
C PRO A 49 -8.20 -1.76 -10.03
N ASP A 50 -8.95 -1.89 -8.93
CA ASP A 50 -9.69 -0.75 -8.36
C ASP A 50 -8.74 0.26 -7.70
N ALA A 51 -7.73 -0.23 -6.98
CA ALA A 51 -6.69 0.62 -6.39
C ALA A 51 -5.89 1.36 -7.49
N ASP A 52 -5.49 0.66 -8.55
CA ASP A 52 -4.74 1.24 -9.67
C ASP A 52 -5.56 2.30 -10.42
N LYS A 53 -6.86 2.06 -10.62
CA LYS A 53 -7.75 3.05 -11.23
C LYS A 53 -7.79 4.35 -10.43
N VAL A 54 -7.75 4.26 -9.10
CA VAL A 54 -7.70 5.43 -8.22
C VAL A 54 -6.30 6.05 -8.20
N ALA A 55 -5.24 5.24 -8.16
CA ALA A 55 -3.85 5.70 -8.23
C ALA A 55 -3.59 6.56 -9.47
N GLN A 56 -4.15 6.18 -10.61
CA GLN A 56 -4.04 6.92 -11.88
C GLN A 56 -4.65 8.32 -11.86
N THR A 57 -5.49 8.65 -10.86
CA THR A 57 -6.03 10.00 -10.69
C THR A 57 -5.07 10.97 -10.00
N TYR A 58 -4.00 10.44 -9.40
CA TYR A 58 -2.96 11.23 -8.72
C TYR A 58 -1.69 11.25 -9.57
N ASP A 59 -1.05 12.42 -9.66
CA ASP A 59 0.24 12.52 -10.32
C ASP A 59 1.27 11.66 -9.58
N GLN A 60 1.88 10.71 -10.30
CA GLN A 60 2.79 9.70 -9.77
C GLN A 60 2.20 8.79 -8.68
N GLY A 61 0.87 8.65 -8.62
CA GLY A 61 0.21 7.74 -7.68
C GLY A 61 0.51 6.27 -7.99
N PHE A 62 0.59 5.44 -6.94
CA PHE A 62 0.78 3.99 -7.09
C PHE A 62 -0.01 3.21 -6.03
N SER A 63 -0.40 1.98 -6.37
CA SER A 63 -1.02 1.05 -5.43
C SER A 63 0.05 0.28 -4.65
N THR A 64 -0.24 -0.01 -3.39
CA THR A 64 0.60 -0.86 -2.54
C THR A 64 -0.28 -1.89 -1.83
N MET A 65 0.25 -3.11 -1.68
CA MET A 65 -0.34 -4.13 -0.81
C MET A 65 -0.11 -3.76 0.65
N VAL A 66 -1.05 -4.15 1.51
CA VAL A 66 -0.97 -3.97 2.96
C VAL A 66 -1.09 -5.33 3.63
N PHE A 67 -0.17 -5.60 4.56
CA PHE A 67 -0.18 -6.79 5.39
C PHE A 67 -0.07 -6.43 6.86
N GLU A 68 -0.74 -7.22 7.70
CA GLU A 68 -0.63 -7.19 9.15
C GLU A 68 0.30 -8.31 9.63
N ILE A 69 1.24 -7.94 10.50
CA ILE A 69 2.19 -8.83 11.18
C ILE A 69 2.13 -8.54 12.67
N GLY A 70 1.35 -9.33 13.41
CA GLY A 70 1.13 -9.09 14.83
C GLY A 70 0.41 -7.75 15.07
N THR A 71 1.15 -6.71 15.47
CA THR A 71 0.62 -5.34 15.66
C THR A 71 1.21 -4.34 14.67
N THR A 72 2.01 -4.81 13.71
CA THR A 72 2.70 -3.98 12.72
C THR A 72 2.00 -4.08 11.38
N ILE A 73 1.80 -2.94 10.72
CA ILE A 73 1.40 -2.87 9.32
C ILE A 73 2.64 -2.71 8.45
N ILE A 74 2.77 -3.58 7.45
CA ILE A 74 3.80 -3.45 6.41
C ILE A 74 3.13 -3.24 5.05
N THR A 75 3.85 -2.56 4.16
CA THR A 75 3.38 -2.29 2.80
C THR A 75 4.37 -2.81 1.78
N ALA A 76 3.87 -3.42 0.70
CA ALA A 76 4.69 -3.88 -0.41
C ALA A 76 4.20 -3.28 -1.73
N VAL A 77 5.09 -2.59 -2.44
CA VAL A 77 4.80 -2.05 -3.77
C VAL A 77 4.95 -3.17 -4.79
N VAL A 78 3.90 -3.44 -5.55
CA VAL A 78 3.99 -4.34 -6.70
C VAL A 78 4.52 -3.54 -7.87
N LYS A 79 5.78 -3.76 -8.25
CA LYS A 79 6.25 -3.27 -9.55
C LYS A 79 5.72 -4.24 -10.62
N PRO A 80 4.84 -3.80 -11.55
CA PRO A 80 4.48 -4.64 -12.67
C PRO A 80 5.74 -4.96 -13.50
N SER A 81 5.88 -6.23 -13.87
CA SER A 81 6.95 -6.78 -14.71
C SER A 81 6.90 -6.26 -16.14
#